data_AF-A0A7Y1UUF9-F1
#
_entry.id   AF-A0A7Y1UUF9-F1
#
_cell.length_a   1.000
_cell.length_b   1.000
_cell.length_c   1.000
_cell.angle_alpha   90.00
_cell.angle_beta   90.00
_cell.angle_gamma   90.00
#
_symmetry.space_group_name_H-M   'P 1'
#
loop_
_entity.id
_entity.type
_entity.pdbx_description
1 polymer ?
#
loop_
_entity_poly.entity_id
_entity_poly.type
_entity_poly.pdbx_seq_one_letter_code
_entity_poly.pdbx_strand_id
1 'polypeptide(L)'
;MNPVARRELQERFRTIRSPLVLSVWVLAAGIVTFLAFVVASNSASNQLDNVSASGLGSIAAASSIGRFVLHSLLLGMIVAILFVVPGQAAVAVVGEKERQTLQLLQVSQLSSWRIIFGKLWSALAYISLLLIATTPLLVIPVLLGGVTIGNVLAGLGMVAVTAVMVGAVSLWVSARASSMQGAVLGAYVWTVVIVIGAMGLLIAEFFLLEPEDTGSTRIVAGLQRDEGRELYS
;
A
#
# COMPACT_ATOMS: atom_id res chain seq x y z
N MET A 1 -33.16 15.19 -11.18
CA MET A 1 -32.06 14.22 -11.38
C MET A 1 -31.28 14.63 -12.61
N ASN A 2 -29.97 14.88 -12.49
CA ASN A 2 -29.18 15.46 -13.58
C ASN A 2 -28.85 14.38 -14.64
N PRO A 3 -29.30 14.54 -15.91
CA PRO A 3 -29.08 13.55 -16.97
C PRO A 3 -27.60 13.35 -17.33
N VAL A 4 -26.74 14.30 -16.98
CA VAL A 4 -25.27 14.22 -17.19
C VAL A 4 -24.62 13.19 -16.25
N ALA A 5 -25.00 13.19 -14.97
CA ALA A 5 -24.47 12.23 -13.99
C ALA A 5 -24.84 10.77 -14.32
N ARG A 6 -26.02 10.56 -14.92
CA ARG A 6 -26.47 9.24 -15.37
C ARG A 6 -25.70 8.75 -16.60
N ARG A 7 -25.32 9.65 -17.52
CA ARG A 7 -24.50 9.32 -18.69
C ARG A 7 -23.06 8.99 -18.29
N GLU A 8 -22.49 9.74 -17.36
CA GLU A 8 -21.11 9.52 -16.90
C GLU A 8 -20.94 8.20 -16.11
N LEU A 9 -21.95 7.80 -15.34
CA LEU A 9 -22.01 6.49 -14.69
C LEU A 9 -22.16 5.35 -15.72
N GLN A 10 -22.94 5.55 -16.79
CA GLN A 10 -23.17 4.53 -17.82
C GLN A 10 -21.98 4.38 -18.80
N GLU A 11 -21.23 5.44 -19.07
CA GLU A 11 -20.03 5.38 -19.91
C GLU A 11 -18.86 4.64 -19.24
N ARG A 12 -18.76 4.68 -17.90
CA ARG A 12 -17.71 3.95 -17.15
C ARG A 12 -17.89 2.44 -17.12
N PHE A 13 -19.12 1.93 -17.25
CA PHE A 13 -19.39 0.49 -17.34
C PHE A 13 -19.29 -0.07 -18.77
N ARG A 14 -19.20 0.78 -19.80
CA ARG A 14 -19.21 0.35 -21.19
C ARG A 14 -17.84 0.29 -21.85
N THR A 15 -16.80 0.74 -21.16
CA THR A 15 -15.41 0.59 -21.61
C THR A 15 -14.81 -0.63 -20.91
N ILE A 16 -14.51 -1.69 -21.67
CA ILE A 16 -13.95 -2.98 -21.20
C ILE A 16 -12.73 -2.85 -20.26
N ARG A 17 -12.10 -1.67 -20.26
CA ARG A 17 -10.95 -1.31 -19.42
C ARG A 17 -11.26 -1.26 -17.93
N SER A 18 -12.46 -0.83 -17.52
CA SER A 18 -12.81 -0.71 -16.08
C SER A 18 -12.93 -2.06 -15.36
N PRO A 19 -13.72 -3.05 -15.85
CA PRO A 19 -13.78 -4.37 -15.21
C PRO A 19 -12.46 -5.15 -15.32
N LEU A 20 -11.67 -4.94 -16.37
CA LEU A 20 -10.38 -5.61 -16.54
C LEU A 20 -9.37 -5.18 -15.48
N VAL A 21 -9.30 -3.89 -15.15
CA VAL A 21 -8.38 -3.45 -14.08
C VAL A 21 -8.82 -4.01 -12.72
N LEU A 22 -10.13 -4.13 -12.47
CA LEU A 22 -10.64 -4.74 -11.25
C LEU A 22 -10.33 -6.24 -11.17
N SER A 23 -10.49 -6.97 -12.28
CA SER A 23 -10.15 -8.40 -12.30
C SER A 23 -8.65 -8.62 -12.13
N VAL A 24 -7.81 -7.82 -12.79
CA VAL A 24 -6.35 -7.87 -12.63
C VAL A 24 -5.95 -7.52 -11.20
N TRP A 25 -6.60 -6.53 -10.58
CA TRP A 25 -6.35 -6.15 -9.19
C TRP A 25 -6.63 -7.29 -8.22
N VAL A 26 -7.82 -7.89 -8.30
CA VAL A 26 -8.22 -9.01 -7.44
C VAL A 26 -7.36 -10.24 -7.69
N LEU A 27 -7.02 -10.50 -8.96
CA LEU A 27 -6.16 -11.62 -9.34
C LEU A 27 -4.74 -11.44 -8.80
N ALA A 28 -4.16 -10.24 -8.93
CA ALA A 28 -2.85 -9.92 -8.36
C ALA A 28 -2.84 -10.07 -6.83
N ALA A 29 -3.86 -9.53 -6.15
CA ALA A 29 -4.02 -9.71 -4.70
C ALA A 29 -4.19 -11.18 -4.30
N GLY A 30 -4.91 -11.96 -5.10
CA GLY A 30 -5.07 -13.41 -4.94
C GLY A 30 -3.76 -14.17 -5.11
N ILE A 31 -2.97 -13.86 -6.15
CA ILE A 31 -1.64 -14.45 -6.36
C ILE A 31 -0.73 -14.13 -5.18
N VAL A 32 -0.69 -12.87 -4.72
CA VAL A 32 0.13 -12.48 -3.57
C VAL A 32 -0.27 -13.27 -2.32
N THR A 33 -1.57 -13.40 -2.06
CA THR A 33 -2.08 -14.18 -0.92
C THR A 33 -1.70 -15.65 -1.03
N PHE A 34 -1.86 -16.24 -2.22
CA PHE A 34 -1.51 -17.63 -2.48
C PHE A 34 -0.01 -17.89 -2.32
N LEU A 35 0.84 -17.04 -2.91
CA LEU A 35 2.30 -17.13 -2.77
C LEU A 35 2.73 -16.94 -1.32
N ALA A 36 2.14 -15.98 -0.61
CA ALA A 36 2.44 -15.77 0.81
C ALA A 36 2.05 -16.99 1.65
N PHE A 37 0.92 -17.62 1.36
CA PHE A 37 0.50 -18.86 2.02
C PHE A 37 1.49 -20.00 1.74
N VAL A 38 1.93 -20.16 0.49
CA VAL A 38 2.95 -21.16 0.11
C VAL A 38 4.27 -20.89 0.81
N VAL A 39 4.78 -19.67 0.81
CA VAL A 39 6.05 -19.34 1.49
C VAL A 39 5.94 -19.60 2.99
N ALA A 40 4.82 -19.22 3.60
CA ALA A 40 4.59 -19.41 5.02
C ALA A 40 4.44 -20.89 5.40
N SER A 41 3.79 -21.71 4.57
CA SER A 41 3.64 -23.15 4.82
C SER A 41 4.97 -23.90 4.69
N ASN A 42 5.81 -23.54 3.71
CA ASN A 42 7.17 -24.08 3.57
C ASN A 42 8.11 -23.62 4.71
N SER A 43 7.89 -22.42 5.25
CA SER A 43 8.67 -21.94 6.41
C SER A 43 8.25 -22.64 7.70
N ALA A 44 6.97 -23.00 7.84
CA ALA A 44 6.45 -23.72 8.98
C ALA A 44 6.87 -25.20 9.00
N SER A 45 6.96 -25.87 7.84
CA SER A 45 7.50 -27.24 7.77
C SER A 45 8.94 -27.32 8.29
N ASN A 46 9.77 -26.31 7.98
CA ASN A 46 11.16 -26.25 8.46
C ASN A 46 11.26 -26.03 9.98
N GLN A 47 10.23 -25.49 10.63
CA GLN A 47 10.17 -25.33 12.08
C GLN A 47 9.59 -26.56 12.79
N LEU A 48 8.69 -27.30 12.13
CA LEU A 48 8.05 -28.50 12.66
C LEU A 48 9.01 -29.69 12.81
N ASP A 49 10.09 -29.74 12.03
CA ASP A 49 11.18 -30.72 12.20
C ASP A 49 11.90 -30.60 13.56
N ASN A 50 11.80 -29.44 14.25
CA ASN A 50 12.42 -29.21 15.55
C ASN A 50 11.44 -29.24 16.74
N VAL A 51 10.12 -29.34 16.50
CA VAL A 51 9.07 -29.21 17.54
C VAL A 51 7.99 -30.29 17.38
N SER A 52 8.40 -31.56 17.30
CA SER A 52 7.47 -32.68 17.04
C SER A 52 6.74 -33.24 18.29
N ALA A 53 6.44 -32.44 19.32
CA ALA A 53 5.90 -33.01 20.58
C ALA A 53 4.77 -32.26 21.30
N SER A 54 4.19 -31.18 20.77
CA SER A 54 3.03 -30.55 21.44
C SER A 54 2.03 -29.89 20.50
N GLY A 55 0.73 -30.07 20.76
CA GLY A 55 -0.36 -29.39 20.04
C GLY A 55 -0.34 -27.86 20.17
N LEU A 56 0.49 -27.31 21.07
CA LEU A 56 0.77 -25.87 21.18
C LEU A 56 1.66 -25.35 20.04
N GLY A 57 2.56 -26.19 19.51
CA GLY A 57 3.45 -25.83 18.40
C GLY A 57 2.71 -25.59 17.08
N SER A 58 1.65 -26.36 16.82
CA SER A 58 0.83 -26.19 15.60
C SER A 58 0.00 -24.91 15.63
N ILE A 59 -0.50 -24.51 16.80
CA ILE A 59 -1.26 -23.26 17.00
C ILE A 59 -0.33 -22.05 16.84
N ALA A 60 0.88 -22.11 17.40
CA ALA A 60 1.87 -21.05 17.25
C ALA A 60 2.28 -20.86 15.77
N ALA A 61 2.54 -21.97 15.06
CA ALA A 61 2.86 -21.95 13.63
C ALA A 61 1.73 -21.39 12.77
N ALA A 62 0.48 -21.79 13.02
CA ALA A 62 -0.69 -21.24 12.32
C ALA A 62 -0.81 -19.71 12.53
N SER A 63 -0.58 -19.24 13.76
CA SER A 63 -0.64 -17.81 14.10
C SER A 63 0.43 -16.97 13.37
N SER A 64 1.63 -17.51 13.17
CA SER A 64 2.69 -16.83 12.42
C SER A 64 2.39 -16.79 10.93
N ILE A 65 1.79 -17.86 10.38
CA ILE A 65 1.39 -17.93 8.98
C ILE A 65 0.32 -16.85 8.70
N GLY A 66 -0.71 -16.75 9.54
CA GLY A 66 -1.77 -15.73 9.37
C GLY A 66 -1.24 -14.30 9.38
N ARG A 67 -0.34 -13.97 10.31
CA ARG A 67 0.33 -12.65 10.35
C ARG A 67 1.16 -12.38 9.10
N PHE A 68 1.95 -13.34 8.64
CA PHE A 68 2.78 -13.18 7.45
C PHE A 68 1.94 -12.96 6.19
N VAL A 69 0.87 -13.74 6.02
CA VAL A 69 -0.06 -13.61 4.90
C VAL A 69 -0.72 -12.23 4.89
N LEU A 70 -1.15 -11.72 6.05
CA LEU A 70 -1.73 -10.38 6.15
C LEU A 70 -0.73 -9.29 5.71
N HIS A 71 0.48 -9.29 6.25
CA HIS A 71 1.49 -8.28 5.92
C HIS A 71 1.87 -8.33 4.44
N SER A 72 2.02 -9.55 3.89
CA SER A 72 2.32 -9.75 2.46
C SER A 72 1.19 -9.21 1.57
N LEU A 73 -0.06 -9.46 1.94
CA LEU A 73 -1.23 -8.94 1.22
C LEU A 73 -1.29 -7.41 1.30
N LEU A 74 -1.11 -6.82 2.48
CA LEU A 74 -1.10 -5.36 2.66
C LEU A 74 0.03 -4.68 1.87
N LEU A 75 1.24 -5.26 1.90
CA LEU A 75 2.38 -4.77 1.12
C LEU A 75 2.07 -4.87 -0.39
N GLY A 76 1.54 -6.00 -0.83
CA GLY A 76 1.10 -6.19 -2.22
C GLY A 76 0.06 -5.16 -2.65
N MET A 77 -0.91 -4.83 -1.79
CA MET A 77 -1.89 -3.78 -2.03
C MET A 77 -1.21 -2.42 -2.19
N ILE A 78 -0.30 -2.04 -1.29
CA ILE A 78 0.42 -0.75 -1.37
C ILE A 78 1.18 -0.65 -2.70
N VAL A 79 1.93 -1.68 -3.07
CA VAL A 79 2.69 -1.72 -4.34
C VAL A 79 1.74 -1.60 -5.54
N ALA A 80 0.62 -2.31 -5.53
CA ALA A 80 -0.36 -2.24 -6.60
C ALA A 80 -1.00 -0.84 -6.69
N ILE A 81 -1.31 -0.19 -5.56
CA ILE A 81 -1.83 1.19 -5.52
C ILE A 81 -0.82 2.17 -6.11
N LEU A 82 0.46 2.05 -5.75
CA LEU A 82 1.53 2.90 -6.26
C LEU A 82 1.69 2.80 -7.78
N PHE A 83 1.32 1.67 -8.38
CA PHE A 83 1.31 1.51 -9.84
C PHE A 83 0.03 2.03 -10.49
N VAL A 84 -1.15 1.70 -9.94
CA VAL A 84 -2.44 1.99 -10.57
C VAL A 84 -2.86 3.45 -10.40
N VAL A 85 -2.67 4.03 -9.20
CA VAL A 85 -3.21 5.35 -8.86
C VAL A 85 -2.58 6.50 -9.65
N PRO A 86 -1.25 6.60 -9.81
CA PRO A 86 -0.64 7.71 -10.54
C PRO A 86 -1.06 7.73 -12.02
N GLY A 87 -1.12 6.56 -12.66
CA GLY A 87 -1.56 6.43 -14.04
C GLY A 87 -3.00 6.88 -14.24
N GLN A 88 -3.93 6.42 -13.40
CA GLN A 88 -5.35 6.80 -13.48
C GLN A 88 -5.57 8.28 -13.15
N ALA A 89 -4.93 8.79 -12.09
CA ALA A 89 -5.11 10.17 -11.63
C ALA A 89 -4.53 11.20 -12.61
N ALA A 90 -3.35 10.92 -13.19
CA ALA A 90 -2.73 11.81 -14.18
C ALA A 90 -3.51 11.85 -15.50
N VAL A 91 -3.96 10.69 -16.00
CA VAL A 91 -4.77 10.60 -17.23
C VAL A 91 -6.09 11.33 -17.07
N ALA A 92 -6.73 11.23 -15.90
CA ALA A 92 -7.97 11.93 -15.66
C ALA A 92 -7.77 13.44 -15.91
N VAL A 93 -6.82 14.09 -15.24
CA VAL A 93 -6.68 15.56 -15.28
C VAL A 93 -6.19 16.07 -16.64
N VAL A 94 -5.20 15.43 -17.26
CA VAL A 94 -4.72 15.89 -18.59
C VAL A 94 -5.69 15.57 -19.72
N GLY A 95 -6.45 14.48 -19.63
CA GLY A 95 -7.47 14.16 -20.64
C GLY A 95 -8.51 15.28 -20.83
N GLU A 96 -8.76 16.09 -19.80
CA GLU A 96 -9.60 17.29 -19.90
C GLU A 96 -8.87 18.49 -20.54
N LYS A 97 -7.56 18.62 -20.30
CA LYS A 97 -6.72 19.68 -20.90
C LYS A 97 -6.55 19.47 -22.41
N GLU A 98 -6.30 18.23 -22.85
CA GLU A 98 -6.07 17.88 -24.26
C GLU A 98 -7.35 17.92 -25.11
N ARG A 99 -8.53 17.67 -24.53
CA ARG A 99 -9.82 17.73 -25.23
C ARG A 99 -10.34 19.15 -25.49
N GLN A 100 -9.53 20.19 -25.24
CA GLN A 100 -9.85 21.61 -25.46
C GLN A 100 -11.15 22.13 -24.82
N THR A 101 -11.73 21.43 -23.83
CA THR A 101 -12.89 21.95 -23.08
C THR A 101 -12.55 23.13 -22.18
N LEU A 102 -11.27 23.41 -21.92
CA LEU A 102 -10.82 24.62 -21.19
C LEU A 102 -11.14 25.92 -21.94
N GLN A 103 -11.05 25.94 -23.28
CA GLN A 103 -11.40 27.13 -24.06
C GLN A 103 -12.92 27.30 -24.16
N LEU A 104 -13.68 26.20 -24.19
CA LEU A 104 -15.15 26.22 -24.14
C LEU A 104 -15.69 26.60 -22.75
N LEU A 105 -14.97 26.24 -21.67
CA LEU A 105 -15.28 26.60 -20.29
C LEU A 105 -14.87 28.03 -19.92
N GLN A 106 -13.88 28.64 -20.58
CA GLN A 106 -13.53 30.06 -20.34
C GLN A 106 -14.64 31.04 -20.76
N VAL A 107 -15.59 30.58 -21.58
CA VAL A 107 -16.77 31.38 -21.99
C VAL A 107 -17.96 31.16 -21.05
N SER A 108 -17.94 30.14 -20.18
CA SER A 108 -19.01 29.83 -19.23
C SER A 108 -18.49 29.96 -17.79
N GLN A 109 -19.09 30.81 -16.97
CA GLN A 109 -18.65 31.10 -15.59
C GLN A 109 -18.82 29.92 -14.60
N LEU A 110 -18.25 28.76 -14.88
CA LEU A 110 -18.25 27.60 -14.00
C LEU A 110 -16.92 27.52 -13.24
N SER A 111 -16.99 27.68 -11.91
CA SER A 111 -15.85 27.67 -10.98
C SER A 111 -14.96 26.42 -11.13
N SER A 112 -13.69 26.65 -11.49
CA SER A 112 -12.63 25.64 -11.69
C SER A 112 -12.43 24.71 -10.48
N TRP A 113 -12.76 25.16 -9.27
CA TRP A 113 -12.64 24.38 -8.03
C TRP A 113 -13.56 23.15 -8.02
N ARG A 114 -14.77 23.27 -8.58
CA ARG A 114 -15.77 22.19 -8.56
C ARG A 114 -15.37 21.01 -9.45
N ILE A 115 -14.58 21.27 -10.49
CA ILE A 115 -14.02 20.25 -11.40
C ILE A 115 -12.92 19.46 -10.69
N ILE A 116 -12.03 20.13 -9.94
CA ILE A 116 -10.94 19.48 -9.21
C ILE A 116 -11.49 18.55 -8.11
N PHE A 117 -12.45 19.02 -7.31
CA PHE A 117 -13.08 18.20 -6.27
C PHE A 117 -13.88 17.02 -6.83
N GLY A 118 -14.60 17.20 -7.95
CA GLY A 118 -15.29 16.09 -8.62
C GLY A 118 -14.33 15.01 -9.10
N LYS A 119 -13.13 15.40 -9.55
CA LYS A 119 -12.09 14.47 -10.01
C LYS A 119 -11.43 13.72 -8.88
N LEU A 120 -11.15 14.41 -7.77
CA LEU A 120 -10.64 13.78 -6.56
C LEU A 120 -11.67 12.77 -6.01
N TRP A 121 -12.95 13.13 -5.99
CA TRP A 121 -14.03 12.22 -5.58
C TRP A 121 -14.11 11.00 -6.48
N SER A 122 -13.95 11.17 -7.79
CA SER A 122 -13.90 10.04 -8.73
C SER A 122 -12.71 9.12 -8.48
N ALA A 123 -11.53 9.66 -8.16
CA ALA A 123 -10.34 8.87 -7.84
C ALA A 123 -10.52 8.13 -6.50
N LEU A 124 -11.08 8.79 -5.50
CA LEU A 124 -11.41 8.20 -4.19
C LEU A 124 -12.45 7.08 -4.34
N ALA A 125 -13.50 7.29 -5.12
CA ALA A 125 -14.51 6.26 -5.37
C ALA A 125 -13.91 5.01 -6.03
N TYR A 126 -12.93 5.20 -6.92
CA TYR A 126 -12.21 4.10 -7.54
C TYR A 126 -11.34 3.33 -6.54
N ILE A 127 -10.59 4.04 -5.68
CA ILE A 127 -9.79 3.43 -4.61
C ILE A 127 -10.69 2.66 -3.64
N SER A 128 -11.80 3.23 -3.20
CA SER A 128 -12.77 2.57 -2.34
C SER A 128 -13.32 1.29 -2.97
N LEU A 129 -13.55 1.29 -4.29
CA LEU A 129 -14.01 0.10 -5.01
C LEU A 129 -12.93 -0.99 -5.02
N LEU A 130 -11.65 -0.63 -5.23
CA LEU A 130 -10.52 -1.57 -5.13
C LEU A 130 -10.40 -2.17 -3.72
N LEU A 131 -10.55 -1.36 -2.68
CA LEU A 131 -10.52 -1.82 -1.29
C LEU A 131 -11.66 -2.79 -1.00
N ILE A 132 -12.89 -2.46 -1.39
CA ILE A 132 -14.06 -3.33 -1.21
C ILE A 132 -13.87 -4.66 -1.96
N ALA A 133 -13.30 -4.62 -3.17
CA ALA A 133 -13.01 -5.82 -3.96
C ALA A 133 -11.97 -6.73 -3.30
N THR A 134 -11.04 -6.17 -2.52
CA THR A 134 -10.03 -6.96 -1.78
C THR A 134 -10.49 -7.42 -0.40
N THR A 135 -11.54 -6.83 0.16
CA THR A 135 -12.15 -7.26 1.44
C THR A 135 -12.33 -8.79 1.58
N PRO A 136 -12.88 -9.54 0.61
CA PRO A 136 -13.02 -11.00 0.75
C PRO A 136 -11.69 -11.74 0.93
N LEU A 137 -10.58 -11.22 0.38
CA LEU A 137 -9.26 -11.83 0.54
C LEU A 137 -8.71 -11.68 1.96
N LEU A 138 -9.14 -10.64 2.70
CA LEU A 138 -8.71 -10.40 4.08
C LEU A 138 -9.28 -11.43 5.07
N VAL A 139 -10.27 -12.22 4.67
CA VAL A 139 -10.80 -13.32 5.48
C VAL A 139 -9.77 -14.43 5.67
N ILE A 140 -8.93 -14.70 4.66
CA ILE A 140 -7.93 -15.78 4.68
C ILE A 140 -6.93 -15.65 5.85
N PRO A 141 -6.22 -14.52 6.04
CA PRO A 141 -5.29 -14.37 7.17
C PRO A 141 -5.98 -14.37 8.53
N VAL A 142 -7.25 -13.97 8.62
CA VAL A 142 -8.03 -14.05 9.87
C VAL A 142 -8.37 -15.50 10.22
N LEU A 143 -8.74 -16.31 9.22
CA LEU A 143 -9.04 -17.73 9.41
C LEU A 143 -7.81 -18.55 9.83
N LEU A 144 -6.62 -18.17 9.39
CA LEU A 144 -5.36 -18.83 9.75
C LEU A 144 -4.96 -18.59 11.22
N GLY A 145 -5.62 -17.64 11.90
CA GLY A 145 -5.35 -17.29 13.29
C GLY A 145 -4.15 -16.35 13.45
N GLY A 146 -4.02 -15.75 14.63
CA GLY A 146 -2.93 -14.82 14.94
C GLY A 146 -3.10 -13.38 14.41
N VAL A 147 -4.21 -13.09 13.74
CA VAL A 147 -4.58 -11.76 13.24
C VAL A 147 -5.85 -11.29 13.92
N THR A 148 -5.78 -10.14 14.60
CA THR A 148 -6.95 -9.47 15.18
C THR A 148 -7.62 -8.59 14.12
N ILE A 149 -8.95 -8.42 14.21
CA ILE A 149 -9.73 -7.50 13.36
C ILE A 149 -9.12 -6.09 13.36
N GLY A 150 -8.61 -5.63 14.51
CA GLY A 150 -7.91 -4.34 14.62
C GLY A 150 -6.72 -4.21 13.68
N ASN A 151 -5.92 -5.27 13.48
CA ASN A 151 -4.77 -5.25 12.58
C ASN A 151 -5.21 -5.13 11.11
N VAL A 152 -6.32 -5.77 10.76
CA VAL A 152 -6.90 -5.68 9.42
C VAL A 152 -7.42 -4.27 9.15
N LEU A 153 -8.14 -3.67 10.10
CA LEU A 153 -8.66 -2.30 9.98
C LEU A 153 -7.52 -1.28 9.93
N ALA A 154 -6.50 -1.42 10.78
CA ALA A 154 -5.33 -0.55 10.76
C ALA A 154 -4.58 -0.65 9.43
N GLY A 155 -4.37 -1.87 8.91
CA GLY A 155 -3.76 -2.10 7.61
C GLY A 155 -4.56 -1.49 6.45
N LEU A 156 -5.88 -1.71 6.42
CA LEU A 156 -6.76 -1.07 5.44
C LEU A 156 -6.72 0.46 5.52
N GLY A 157 -6.71 1.01 6.74
CA GLY A 157 -6.57 2.44 6.97
C GLY A 157 -5.26 3.00 6.42
N MET A 158 -4.15 2.30 6.65
CA MET A 158 -2.83 2.68 6.12
C MET A 158 -2.80 2.66 4.59
N VAL A 159 -3.37 1.63 3.97
CA VAL A 159 -3.49 1.53 2.50
C VAL A 159 -4.34 2.68 1.95
N ALA A 160 -5.47 2.99 2.59
CA ALA A 160 -6.35 4.07 2.19
C ALA A 160 -5.64 5.43 2.26
N VAL A 161 -4.99 5.75 3.38
CA VAL A 161 -4.23 7.00 3.55
C VAL A 161 -3.13 7.15 2.50
N THR A 162 -2.38 6.07 2.25
CA THR A 162 -1.33 6.04 1.21
C THR A 162 -1.92 6.34 -0.17
N ALA A 163 -3.05 5.72 -0.50
CA ALA A 163 -3.73 5.94 -1.78
C ALA A 163 -4.20 7.39 -1.95
N VAL A 164 -4.74 8.01 -0.91
CA VAL A 164 -5.14 9.43 -0.93
C VAL A 164 -3.93 10.33 -1.13
N MET A 165 -2.84 10.08 -0.40
CA MET A 165 -1.61 10.88 -0.48
C MET A 165 -1.00 10.81 -1.89
N VAL A 166 -0.81 9.60 -2.43
CA VAL A 166 -0.27 9.37 -3.77
C VAL A 166 -1.20 9.95 -4.84
N GLY A 167 -2.51 9.80 -4.68
CA GLY A 167 -3.52 10.38 -5.57
C GLY A 167 -3.46 11.91 -5.58
N ALA A 168 -3.39 12.55 -4.42
CA ALA A 168 -3.29 14.02 -4.31
C ALA A 168 -2.03 14.57 -4.98
N VAL A 169 -0.89 13.91 -4.78
CA VAL A 169 0.39 14.30 -5.40
C VAL A 169 0.35 14.12 -6.91
N SER A 170 -0.18 12.99 -7.38
CA SER A 170 -0.36 12.72 -8.81
C SER A 170 -1.24 13.78 -9.49
N LEU A 171 -2.32 14.21 -8.82
CA LEU A 171 -3.19 15.29 -9.29
C LEU A 171 -2.46 16.65 -9.32
N TRP A 172 -1.65 16.95 -8.31
CA TRP A 172 -0.86 18.20 -8.24
C TRP A 172 0.18 18.29 -9.37
N VAL A 173 0.87 17.18 -9.66
CA VAL A 173 1.81 17.09 -10.78
C VAL A 173 1.09 17.21 -12.11
N SER A 174 -0.04 16.49 -12.25
CA SER A 174 -0.83 16.52 -13.47
C SER A 174 -1.45 17.89 -13.77
N ALA A 175 -1.79 18.67 -12.75
CA ALA A 175 -2.31 20.03 -12.93
C ALA A 175 -1.27 20.96 -13.57
N ARG A 176 0.02 20.76 -13.27
CA ARG A 176 1.15 21.54 -13.81
C ARG A 176 1.64 21.06 -15.16
N ALA A 177 1.38 19.81 -15.52
CA ALA A 177 1.82 19.26 -16.79
C ALA A 177 1.09 19.87 -18.00
N SER A 178 1.83 20.01 -19.11
CA SER A 178 1.36 20.52 -20.40
C SER A 178 1.04 19.41 -21.41
N SER A 179 1.45 18.16 -21.16
CA SER A 179 1.22 16.99 -22.03
C SER A 179 0.81 15.75 -21.23
N MET A 180 0.04 14.84 -21.84
CA MET A 180 -0.45 13.62 -21.16
C MET A 180 0.70 12.71 -20.72
N GLN A 181 1.69 12.52 -21.59
CA GLN A 181 2.86 11.69 -21.30
C GLN A 181 3.72 12.29 -20.18
N GLY A 182 3.91 13.61 -20.17
CA GLY A 182 4.67 14.32 -19.14
C GLY A 182 3.99 14.29 -17.77
N ALA A 183 2.67 14.32 -17.73
CA ALA A 183 1.91 14.22 -16.49
C ALA A 183 2.01 12.85 -15.84
N VAL A 184 1.86 11.79 -16.64
CA VAL A 184 1.95 10.40 -16.16
C VAL A 184 3.36 10.13 -15.65
N LEU A 185 4.39 10.50 -16.43
CA LEU A 185 5.77 10.29 -16.03
C LEU A 185 6.13 11.08 -14.77
N GLY A 186 5.71 12.36 -14.70
CA GLY A 186 5.93 13.18 -13.51
C GLY A 186 5.23 12.63 -12.27
N ALA A 187 4.01 12.11 -12.40
CA ALA A 187 3.28 11.49 -11.30
C ALA A 187 4.01 10.25 -10.78
N TYR A 188 4.56 9.40 -11.67
CA TYR A 188 5.37 8.26 -11.26
C TYR A 188 6.67 8.69 -10.56
N VAL A 189 7.39 9.67 -11.08
CA VAL A 189 8.63 10.17 -10.45
C VAL A 189 8.36 10.66 -9.02
N TRP A 190 7.34 11.48 -8.83
CA TRP A 190 6.99 11.97 -7.49
C TRP A 190 6.48 10.87 -6.57
N THR A 191 5.79 9.87 -7.11
CA THR A 191 5.39 8.69 -6.34
C THR A 191 6.62 7.93 -5.82
N VAL A 192 7.63 7.72 -6.67
CA VAL A 192 8.89 7.07 -6.26
C VAL A 192 9.63 7.89 -5.21
N VAL A 193 9.69 9.22 -5.35
CA VAL A 193 10.30 10.10 -4.34
C VAL A 193 9.62 9.96 -2.98
N ILE A 194 8.29 9.91 -2.95
CA ILE A 194 7.54 9.71 -1.70
C ILE A 194 7.81 8.35 -1.09
N VAL A 195 7.87 7.29 -1.89
CA VAL A 195 8.16 5.94 -1.40
C VAL A 195 9.56 5.88 -0.81
N ILE A 196 10.57 6.43 -1.50
CA ILE A 196 11.94 6.48 -0.98
C ILE A 196 11.99 7.31 0.32
N GLY A 197 11.30 8.46 0.35
CA GLY A 197 11.22 9.30 1.54
C GLY A 197 10.58 8.57 2.73
N ALA A 198 9.46 7.86 2.50
CA ALA A 198 8.77 7.09 3.53
C ALA A 198 9.62 5.91 4.04
N MET A 199 10.31 5.19 3.14
CA MET A 199 11.24 4.13 3.52
C MET A 199 12.41 4.68 4.33
N GLY A 200 12.97 5.82 3.93
CA GLY A 200 14.03 6.51 4.67
C GLY A 200 13.57 6.93 6.08
N LEU A 201 12.34 7.40 6.22
CA LEU A 201 11.76 7.80 7.51
C LEU A 201 11.56 6.59 8.43
N LEU A 202 11.09 5.46 7.89
CA LEU A 202 10.98 4.20 8.64
C LEU A 202 12.34 3.66 9.09
N ILE A 203 13.35 3.72 8.23
CA ILE A 203 14.72 3.31 8.58
C ILE A 203 15.30 4.25 9.65
N ALA A 204 15.05 5.55 9.52
CA ALA A 204 15.50 6.53 10.51
C ALA A 204 14.82 6.30 11.86
N GLU A 205 13.52 6.03 11.89
CA GLU A 205 12.78 5.71 13.12
C GLU A 205 13.28 4.42 13.77
N PHE A 206 13.56 3.38 12.97
CA PHE A 206 14.18 2.13 13.46
C PHE A 206 15.54 2.41 14.10
N PHE A 207 16.39 3.20 13.45
CA PHE A 207 17.71 3.57 13.95
C PHE A 207 17.65 4.50 15.18
N LEU A 208 16.60 5.30 15.33
CA LEU A 208 16.41 6.23 16.47
C LEU A 208 15.80 5.55 17.70
N LEU A 209 15.06 4.45 17.50
CA LEU A 209 14.44 3.65 18.57
C LEU A 209 15.31 2.49 19.06
N GLU A 210 16.42 2.19 18.38
CA GLU A 210 17.51 1.38 18.91
C GLU A 210 18.60 2.29 19.50
N PRO A 211 18.46 2.76 20.76
CA PRO A 211 19.61 3.32 21.46
C PRO A 211 20.64 2.19 21.57
N GLU A 212 21.83 2.45 21.04
CA GLU A 212 23.01 1.59 21.16
C GLU A 212 23.09 0.92 22.55
N ASP A 213 22.77 -0.38 22.64
CA ASP A 213 23.16 -1.23 23.78
C ASP A 213 24.68 -1.56 23.72
N THR A 214 25.48 -0.63 23.18
CA THR A 214 26.95 -0.67 23.14
C THR A 214 27.55 -0.36 24.52
N GLY A 215 26.73 0.13 25.46
CA GLY A 215 27.14 0.36 26.86
C GLY A 215 27.38 -0.94 27.64
N SER A 216 26.57 -1.98 27.41
CA SER A 216 26.66 -3.24 28.16
C SER A 216 27.84 -4.11 27.70
N THR A 217 28.23 -4.06 26.41
CA THR A 217 29.40 -4.81 25.91
C THR A 217 30.72 -4.25 26.42
N ARG A 218 30.83 -2.93 26.65
CA ARG A 218 32.07 -2.31 27.21
C ARG A 218 32.20 -2.53 28.72
N ILE A 219 31.10 -2.63 29.45
CA ILE A 219 31.12 -2.95 30.88
C ILE A 219 31.46 -4.43 31.10
N VAL A 220 30.90 -5.35 30.31
CA VAL A 220 31.27 -6.77 30.39
C VAL A 220 32.72 -7.02 29.93
N ALA A 221 33.17 -6.36 28.86
CA ALA A 221 34.58 -6.43 28.44
C ALA A 221 35.54 -5.74 29.43
N GLY A 222 35.06 -4.79 30.23
CA GLY A 222 35.81 -4.14 31.31
C GLY A 222 35.94 -5.02 32.55
N LEU A 223 34.85 -5.67 32.97
CA LEU A 223 34.83 -6.59 34.12
C LEU A 223 35.65 -7.85 33.88
N GLN A 224 35.60 -8.40 32.67
CA GLN A 224 36.38 -9.59 32.31
C GLN A 224 37.89 -9.30 32.20
N ARG A 225 38.27 -8.02 32.08
CA ARG A 225 39.67 -7.58 32.10
C ARG A 225 40.21 -7.38 33.52
N ASP A 226 39.31 -7.19 34.49
CA ASP A 226 39.66 -7.02 35.91
C ASP A 226 39.78 -8.38 36.61
N GLU A 227 38.86 -9.32 36.35
CA GLU A 227 38.96 -10.71 36.85
C GLU A 227 40.21 -11.44 36.36
N GLY A 228 40.70 -11.12 35.16
CA GLY A 228 41.94 -11.70 34.63
C GLY A 228 43.23 -11.20 35.31
N ARG A 229 43.18 -10.12 36.09
CA ARG A 229 44.36 -9.56 36.79
C ARG A 229 44.52 -10.10 38.21
N GLU A 230 43.44 -10.52 38.86
CA GLU A 230 43.50 -11.08 40.22
C GLU A 230 43.99 -12.53 40.27
N LEU A 231 43.96 -13.26 39.14
CA LEU A 231 44.43 -14.66 39.06
C LEU A 231 45.95 -14.82 38.86
N TYR A 232 46.71 -13.72 38.75
CA TYR A 232 48.16 -13.74 38.50
C TYR A 232 48.99 -12.96 39.54
N SER A 233 48.40 -12.54 40.66
CA SER A 233 49.12 -11.90 41.78
C SER A 233 49.30 -12.84 42.96
#